data_AF-A0A7S3GKM2-F1
#
_entry.id   AF-A0A7S3GKM2-F1
#
_cell.length_a   1.000
_cell.length_b   1.000
_cell.length_c   1.000
_cell.angle_alpha   90.00
_cell.angle_beta   90.00
_cell.angle_gamma   90.00
#
_symmetry.space_group_name_H-M   'P 1'
#
loop_
_entity.id
_entity.type
_entity.pdbx_description
1 polymer ?
#
loop_
_entity_poly.entity_id
_entity_poly.type
_entity_poly.pdbx_seq_one_letter_code
_entity_poly.pdbx_strand_id
1 'polypeptide(L)'
;MTSFKKTQPIVSFPFFVFPHAFHNLDDMVKRKRESISSLRGKNYDLFIDVDPLDKSKKAVLARETIGKEAERLGYSGCAFVHRVKGRLGAKDENPNGPGVVDSVEEQPGFKQYSRLHLILSDPSQGHNLNMNNQVVRSFDILSVEPKSEKVFTQCCQNLEVDIITINCEDRLPYRLSRSMVKLAIERGISFELCFREPLTDSSTRRFFCIEWGGPPACDER
;
A
#
# COMPACT_ATOMS: atom_id res chain seq x y z
N MET A 1 2.96 -19.23 -36.11
CA MET A 1 3.86 -18.11 -35.81
C MET A 1 3.05 -16.99 -35.19
N THR A 2 2.96 -16.94 -33.87
CA THR A 2 2.27 -15.84 -33.16
C THR A 2 3.12 -15.47 -31.94
N SER A 3 3.55 -14.22 -31.94
CA SER A 3 4.59 -13.62 -31.12
C SER A 3 4.13 -13.44 -29.67
N PHE A 4 4.86 -14.04 -28.73
CA PHE A 4 4.76 -13.76 -27.30
C PHE A 4 5.42 -12.40 -27.01
N LYS A 5 4.61 -11.38 -26.71
CA LYS A 5 5.12 -10.09 -26.22
C LYS A 5 5.53 -10.25 -24.75
N LYS A 6 6.84 -10.16 -24.51
CA LYS A 6 7.48 -10.15 -23.20
C LYS A 6 7.22 -8.78 -22.54
N THR A 7 6.39 -8.75 -21.50
CA THR A 7 6.18 -7.54 -20.68
C THR A 7 7.32 -7.47 -19.66
N GLN A 8 8.11 -6.40 -19.72
CA GLN A 8 9.21 -6.12 -18.79
C GLN A 8 8.63 -5.50 -17.49
N PRO A 9 9.15 -5.85 -16.30
CA PRO A 9 8.78 -5.15 -15.07
C PRO A 9 9.43 -3.77 -15.04
N ILE A 10 8.62 -2.72 -14.88
CA ILE A 10 9.06 -1.33 -14.79
C ILE A 10 9.40 -1.04 -13.33
N VAL A 11 10.65 -0.62 -13.14
CA VAL A 11 11.33 -0.25 -11.89
C VAL A 11 10.69 0.99 -11.25
N SER A 12 10.43 0.94 -9.94
CA SER A 12 9.90 2.06 -9.13
C SER A 12 11.04 2.70 -8.31
N PHE A 13 11.34 3.97 -8.56
CA PHE A 13 12.38 4.77 -7.88
C PHE A 13 11.80 5.63 -6.72
N PRO A 14 12.62 6.18 -5.81
CA PRO A 14 12.31 6.27 -4.39
C PRO A 14 11.35 7.39 -3.99
N PHE A 15 10.57 7.08 -2.96
CA PHE A 15 9.67 7.96 -2.21
C PHE A 15 10.35 9.26 -1.72
N PHE A 16 9.74 10.40 -2.00
CA PHE A 16 10.00 11.67 -1.32
C PHE A 16 9.05 11.78 -0.11
N VAL A 17 9.60 11.68 1.11
CA VAL A 17 8.85 11.95 2.35
C VAL A 17 9.23 13.35 2.84
N PHE A 18 8.24 14.24 2.90
CA PHE A 18 8.40 15.59 3.48
C PHE A 18 8.63 15.49 5.00
N PRO A 19 9.68 16.13 5.54
CA PRO A 19 9.92 16.14 6.97
C PRO A 19 9.30 17.40 7.58
N HIS A 20 8.15 17.32 8.24
CA HIS A 20 7.83 18.21 9.36
C HIS A 20 6.67 17.70 10.24
N ALA A 21 6.85 17.92 11.54
CA ALA A 21 5.96 17.67 12.69
C ALA A 21 6.10 16.30 13.37
N PHE A 22 7.13 16.17 14.21
CA PHE A 22 7.24 15.13 15.24
C PHE A 22 6.84 15.70 16.60
N HIS A 23 5.75 15.20 17.19
CA HIS A 23 5.56 15.18 18.65
C HIS A 23 4.65 13.99 19.02
N ASN A 24 5.28 12.82 19.13
CA ASN A 24 4.94 11.62 19.93
C ASN A 24 5.62 10.39 19.32
N LEU A 25 6.91 10.53 19.04
CA LEU A 25 7.72 9.49 18.41
C LEU A 25 8.15 8.42 19.43
N ASP A 26 8.13 8.72 20.73
CA ASP A 26 8.82 7.91 21.74
C ASP A 26 8.13 6.58 22.09
N ASP A 27 6.81 6.49 21.99
CA ASP A 27 6.08 5.25 22.31
C ASP A 27 6.00 4.27 21.14
N MET A 28 6.02 4.77 19.89
CA MET A 28 6.19 3.93 18.70
C MET A 28 7.66 3.49 18.51
N VAL A 29 8.62 4.31 18.97
CA VAL A 29 10.07 4.02 18.91
C VAL A 29 10.53 2.98 19.93
N LYS A 30 9.80 2.71 21.02
CA LYS A 30 10.22 1.73 22.03
C LYS A 30 10.12 0.26 21.59
N ARG A 31 9.20 -0.12 20.70
CA ARG A 31 9.13 -1.51 20.16
C ARG A 31 9.98 -1.75 18.90
N LYS A 32 10.42 -0.68 18.21
CA LYS A 32 11.14 -0.72 16.92
C LYS A 32 12.54 -0.07 16.99
N ARG A 33 13.15 0.00 18.19
CA ARG A 33 14.42 0.71 18.41
C ARG A 33 15.66 -0.01 17.88
N GLU A 34 15.52 -1.24 17.40
CA GLU A 34 16.52 -1.79 16.47
C GLU A 34 16.39 -1.07 15.12
N SER A 35 17.13 0.04 15.02
CA SER A 35 17.85 0.40 13.81
C SER A 35 17.14 1.29 12.76
N ILE A 36 16.68 2.48 13.18
CA ILE A 36 16.42 3.59 12.23
C ILE A 36 17.70 3.95 11.44
N SER A 37 18.89 3.72 12.01
CA SER A 37 20.17 3.86 11.31
C SER A 37 20.41 2.77 10.25
N SER A 38 20.04 1.50 10.47
CA SER A 38 20.14 0.47 9.41
C SER A 38 18.99 0.47 8.42
N LEU A 39 17.91 1.20 8.67
CA LEU A 39 16.81 1.39 7.72
C LEU A 39 17.13 2.48 6.69
N ARG A 40 18.05 3.42 7.00
CA ARG A 40 18.53 4.39 6.00
C ARG A 40 19.24 3.66 4.86
N GLY A 41 18.76 3.86 3.64
CA GLY A 41 19.33 3.26 2.42
C GLY A 41 18.78 1.87 2.06
N LYS A 42 17.79 1.35 2.79
CA LYS A 42 17.07 0.13 2.41
C LYS A 42 15.80 0.49 1.64
N ASN A 43 15.62 -0.14 0.48
CA ASN A 43 14.44 0.04 -0.35
C ASN A 43 13.46 -1.12 -0.10
N TYR A 44 12.18 -0.79 0.05
CA TYR A 44 11.12 -1.78 0.21
C TYR A 44 10.03 -1.52 -0.82
N ASP A 45 9.50 -2.57 -1.43
CA ASP A 45 8.28 -2.50 -2.21
C ASP A 45 7.11 -2.99 -1.35
N LEU A 46 6.18 -2.10 -1.00
CA LEU A 46 5.08 -2.43 -0.10
C LEU A 46 3.80 -2.84 -0.83
N PHE A 47 3.80 -2.91 -2.17
CA PHE A 47 2.57 -3.13 -2.94
C PHE A 47 2.75 -4.06 -4.15
N ILE A 48 3.08 -5.32 -3.87
CA ILE A 48 3.14 -6.36 -4.91
C ILE A 48 1.78 -7.05 -5.01
N ASP A 49 1.11 -6.85 -6.15
CA ASP A 49 -0.25 -7.36 -6.44
C ASP A 49 -0.26 -8.86 -6.76
N VAL A 50 0.14 -9.67 -5.78
CA VAL A 50 0.08 -11.13 -5.79
C VAL A 50 -0.45 -11.58 -4.44
N ASP A 51 -1.51 -12.38 -4.46
CA ASP A 51 -2.18 -12.83 -3.25
C ASP A 51 -1.27 -13.79 -2.45
N PRO A 52 -0.91 -13.46 -1.19
CA PRO A 52 -0.13 -14.36 -0.33
C PRO A 52 -0.90 -15.63 0.07
N LEU A 53 -2.25 -15.60 0.02
CA LEU A 53 -3.08 -16.75 0.40
C LEU A 53 -3.28 -17.76 -0.74
N ASP A 54 -2.99 -17.37 -1.98
CA ASP A 54 -3.12 -18.25 -3.14
C ASP A 54 -1.98 -19.27 -3.17
N LYS A 55 -2.33 -20.53 -2.87
CA LYS A 55 -1.44 -21.70 -2.89
C LYS A 55 -1.31 -22.34 -4.26
N SER A 56 -1.91 -21.75 -5.30
CA SER A 56 -1.72 -22.20 -6.67
C SER A 56 -0.24 -22.16 -7.05
N LYS A 57 0.24 -23.20 -7.74
CA LYS A 57 1.65 -23.29 -8.20
C LYS A 57 2.10 -22.01 -8.93
N LYS A 58 1.20 -21.38 -9.68
CA LYS A 58 1.43 -20.12 -10.39
C LYS A 58 1.71 -18.95 -9.44
N ALA A 59 0.92 -18.80 -8.37
CA ALA A 59 1.07 -17.71 -7.42
C ALA A 59 2.33 -17.89 -6.57
N VAL A 60 2.62 -19.12 -6.14
CA VAL A 60 3.87 -19.46 -5.43
C VAL A 60 5.08 -19.12 -6.30
N LEU A 61 5.10 -19.58 -7.55
CA LEU A 61 6.19 -19.30 -8.50
C LEU A 61 6.32 -17.79 -8.77
N ALA A 62 5.21 -17.06 -8.87
CA ALA A 62 5.22 -15.61 -9.06
C ALA A 62 5.86 -14.89 -7.87
N ARG A 63 5.48 -15.25 -6.63
CA ARG A 63 6.08 -14.68 -5.40
C ARG A 63 7.58 -14.95 -5.33
N GLU A 64 8.00 -16.18 -5.64
CA GLU A 64 9.42 -16.54 -5.67
C GLU A 64 10.19 -15.77 -6.75
N THR A 65 9.65 -15.68 -7.97
CA THR A 65 10.30 -14.98 -9.09
C THR A 65 10.42 -13.49 -8.81
N ILE A 66 9.35 -12.88 -8.31
CA ILE A 66 9.32 -11.45 -7.98
C ILE A 66 10.24 -11.14 -6.80
N GLY A 67 10.26 -11.99 -5.77
CA GLY A 67 11.17 -11.83 -4.63
C GLY A 67 12.64 -11.84 -5.06
N LYS A 68 13.03 -12.83 -5.88
CA LYS A 68 14.40 -12.91 -6.44
C LYS A 68 14.75 -11.71 -7.31
N GLU A 69 13.80 -11.24 -8.12
CA GLU A 69 14.02 -10.08 -8.98
C GLU A 69 14.12 -8.78 -8.17
N ALA A 70 13.29 -8.61 -7.14
CA ALA A 70 13.35 -7.46 -6.25
C ALA A 70 14.70 -7.41 -5.50
N GLU A 71 15.19 -8.55 -5.01
CA GLU A 71 16.53 -8.65 -4.41
C GLU A 71 17.62 -8.28 -5.42
N ARG A 72 17.54 -8.79 -6.66
CA ARG A 72 18.47 -8.45 -7.75
C ARG A 72 18.49 -6.96 -8.08
N LEU A 73 17.36 -6.27 -7.93
CA LEU A 73 17.21 -4.83 -8.12
C LEU A 73 17.66 -4.00 -6.89
N GLY A 74 18.07 -4.66 -5.79
CA GLY A 74 18.59 -4.01 -4.59
C GLY A 74 17.53 -3.65 -3.56
N TYR A 75 16.33 -4.25 -3.62
CA TYR A 75 15.34 -4.13 -2.55
C TYR A 75 15.71 -5.03 -1.38
N SER A 76 15.51 -4.52 -0.17
CA SER A 76 15.73 -5.26 1.09
C SER A 76 14.51 -6.07 1.52
N GLY A 77 13.37 -5.90 0.85
CA GLY A 77 12.17 -6.67 1.11
C GLY A 77 10.97 -6.24 0.28
N CYS A 78 9.95 -7.07 0.28
CA CYS A 78 8.68 -6.79 -0.40
C CYS A 78 7.46 -7.22 0.41
N ALA A 79 6.32 -6.56 0.19
CA ALA A 79 5.04 -6.95 0.74
C ALA A 79 4.08 -7.45 -0.35
N PHE A 80 3.55 -8.65 -0.15
CA PHE A 80 2.55 -9.26 -1.01
C PHE A 80 1.15 -8.90 -0.53
N VAL A 81 0.27 -8.52 -1.47
CA VAL A 81 -1.01 -7.90 -1.16
C VAL A 81 -2.16 -8.90 -1.31
N HIS A 82 -2.89 -9.15 -0.23
CA HIS A 82 -4.20 -9.79 -0.25
C HIS A 82 -5.27 -8.71 -0.41
N ARG A 83 -5.94 -8.68 -1.57
CA ARG A 83 -6.98 -7.67 -1.87
C ARG A 83 -8.37 -8.19 -1.50
N VAL A 84 -9.08 -7.41 -0.68
CA VAL A 84 -10.46 -7.70 -0.30
C VAL A 84 -11.36 -6.51 -0.65
N LYS A 85 -12.47 -6.79 -1.32
CA LYS A 85 -13.51 -5.78 -1.62
C LYS A 85 -14.62 -5.89 -0.57
N GLY A 86 -14.86 -4.81 0.16
CA GLY A 86 -15.92 -4.72 1.15
C GLY A 86 -15.57 -5.34 2.50
N ARG A 87 -16.51 -6.08 3.09
CA ARG A 87 -16.40 -6.59 4.47
C ARG A 87 -15.49 -7.83 4.53
N LEU A 88 -14.58 -7.84 5.51
CA LEU A 88 -13.73 -8.99 5.84
C LEU A 88 -14.57 -10.20 6.27
N GLY A 89 -14.18 -11.38 5.79
CA GLY A 89 -14.70 -12.68 6.22
C GLY A 89 -13.60 -13.60 6.72
N ALA A 90 -14.00 -14.74 7.30
CA ALA A 90 -13.06 -15.75 7.81
C ALA A 90 -12.17 -16.38 6.71
N LYS A 91 -12.59 -16.30 5.46
CA LYS A 91 -11.81 -16.77 4.29
C LYS A 91 -10.57 -15.93 4.00
N ASP A 92 -10.53 -14.70 4.51
CA ASP A 92 -9.45 -13.74 4.24
C ASP A 92 -8.35 -13.83 5.32
N GLU A 93 -8.49 -14.75 6.28
CA GLU A 93 -7.48 -15.01 7.32
C GLU A 93 -6.23 -15.66 6.71
N ASN A 94 -5.05 -15.14 7.05
CA ASN A 94 -3.79 -15.74 6.67
C ASN A 94 -3.45 -16.92 7.59
N PRO A 95 -3.50 -18.17 7.10
CA PRO A 95 -3.27 -19.35 7.93
C PRO A 95 -1.81 -19.48 8.40
N ASN A 96 -0.87 -18.77 7.77
CA ASN A 96 0.54 -18.83 8.09
C ASN A 96 0.96 -17.76 9.14
N GLY A 97 0.07 -16.80 9.44
CA GLY A 97 0.35 -15.68 10.32
C GLY A 97 1.25 -14.60 9.72
N PRO A 98 1.54 -13.53 10.49
CA PRO A 98 2.36 -12.40 10.05
C PRO A 98 3.81 -12.83 9.78
N GLY A 99 4.42 -12.34 8.70
CA GLY A 99 5.79 -12.62 8.31
C GLY A 99 6.05 -13.95 7.60
N VAL A 100 5.03 -14.82 7.41
CA VAL A 100 5.22 -16.14 6.78
C VAL A 100 4.42 -16.23 5.48
N VAL A 101 5.02 -15.76 4.39
CA VAL A 101 4.57 -16.07 3.04
C VAL A 101 5.16 -17.42 2.64
N ASP A 102 4.47 -18.49 3.04
CA ASP A 102 4.73 -19.89 2.68
C ASP A 102 6.20 -20.34 2.73
N SER A 103 6.75 -20.63 3.92
CA SER A 103 7.89 -21.55 4.10
C SER A 103 9.08 -21.44 3.13
N VAL A 104 9.33 -20.27 2.53
CA VAL A 104 10.52 -20.02 1.74
C VAL A 104 11.56 -19.62 2.76
N GLU A 105 12.58 -20.46 2.95
CA GLU A 105 13.73 -20.18 3.84
C GLU A 105 14.06 -18.69 3.78
N GLU A 106 13.97 -18.02 4.93
CA GLU A 106 14.32 -16.60 5.05
C GLU A 106 15.69 -16.41 4.40
N GLN A 107 15.69 -15.86 3.18
CA GLN A 107 16.94 -15.61 2.49
C GLN A 107 17.69 -14.58 3.33
N PRO A 108 18.96 -14.81 3.68
CA PRO A 108 19.70 -13.94 4.59
C PRO A 108 19.85 -12.55 3.97
N GLY A 109 18.92 -11.64 4.29
CA GLY A 109 18.92 -10.25 3.83
C GLY A 109 17.62 -9.75 3.17
N PHE A 110 16.74 -10.63 2.69
CA PHE A 110 15.50 -10.25 2.01
C PHE A 110 14.26 -10.59 2.82
N LYS A 111 13.53 -9.56 3.28
CA LYS A 111 12.33 -9.75 4.12
C LYS A 111 11.05 -9.73 3.30
N GLN A 112 10.21 -10.73 3.49
CA GLN A 112 8.90 -10.75 2.86
C GLN A 112 7.82 -10.44 3.90
N TYR A 113 6.84 -9.64 3.49
CA TYR A 113 5.73 -9.19 4.33
C TYR A 113 4.40 -9.54 3.67
N SER A 114 3.36 -9.66 4.49
CA SER A 114 1.99 -9.84 4.07
C SER A 114 1.19 -8.56 4.33
N ARG A 115 0.52 -8.05 3.31
CA ARG A 115 -0.29 -6.84 3.38
C ARG A 115 -1.75 -7.14 3.09
N LEU A 116 -2.63 -6.71 3.98
CA LEU A 116 -4.08 -6.72 3.74
C LEU A 116 -4.47 -5.38 3.11
N HIS A 117 -5.14 -5.44 1.96
CA HIS A 117 -5.59 -4.25 1.24
C HIS A 117 -7.09 -4.27 1.00
N LEU A 118 -7.79 -3.32 1.62
CA LEU A 118 -9.24 -3.27 1.65
C LEU A 118 -9.78 -2.15 0.78
N ILE A 119 -10.63 -2.49 -0.16
CA ILE A 119 -11.36 -1.51 -0.96
C ILE A 119 -12.72 -1.30 -0.31
N LEU A 120 -12.91 -0.13 0.30
CA LEU A 120 -14.10 0.19 1.08
C LEU A 120 -14.94 1.27 0.39
N SER A 121 -16.19 0.93 0.10
CA SER A 121 -17.17 1.87 -0.45
C SER A 121 -18.08 2.46 0.61
N ASP A 122 -18.38 1.68 1.65
CA ASP A 122 -19.32 2.05 2.72
C ASP A 122 -18.64 2.00 4.10
N PRO A 123 -18.86 3.00 4.97
CA PRO A 123 -18.22 3.06 6.30
C PRO A 123 -18.61 1.91 7.23
N SER A 124 -19.76 1.26 7.03
CA SER A 124 -20.19 0.11 7.83
C SER A 124 -19.24 -1.09 7.70
N GLN A 125 -18.54 -1.19 6.58
CA GLN A 125 -17.59 -2.27 6.29
C GLN A 125 -16.31 -2.15 7.15
N GLY A 126 -16.00 -0.94 7.62
CA GLY A 126 -14.79 -0.64 8.38
C GLY A 126 -14.86 -0.96 9.88
N HIS A 127 -16.04 -1.21 10.46
CA HIS A 127 -16.17 -1.36 11.92
C HIS A 127 -15.36 -2.53 12.53
N ASN A 128 -15.08 -3.56 11.74
CA ASN A 128 -14.32 -4.73 12.18
C ASN A 128 -12.81 -4.63 11.87
N LEU A 129 -12.32 -3.46 11.45
CA LEU A 129 -10.90 -3.21 11.16
C LEU A 129 -10.22 -2.64 12.40
N ASN A 130 -10.11 -3.49 13.41
CA ASN A 130 -9.42 -3.19 14.65
C ASN A 130 -8.55 -4.37 15.02
N MET A 131 -7.63 -4.15 15.95
CA MET A 131 -6.71 -5.18 16.40
C MET A 131 -7.38 -6.38 17.04
N ASN A 132 -8.68 -6.37 17.39
CA ASN A 132 -9.37 -7.57 17.91
C ASN A 132 -9.77 -8.56 16.82
N ASN A 133 -9.74 -8.15 15.55
CA ASN A 133 -10.05 -9.03 14.44
C ASN A 133 -8.86 -9.96 14.14
N GLN A 134 -9.09 -11.26 14.22
CA GLN A 134 -8.09 -12.30 13.94
C GLN A 134 -7.51 -12.19 12.52
N VAL A 135 -8.34 -11.82 11.54
CA VAL A 135 -7.88 -11.61 10.16
C VAL A 135 -6.85 -10.49 10.11
N VAL A 136 -7.13 -9.34 10.75
CA VAL A 136 -6.20 -8.20 10.75
C VAL A 136 -4.87 -8.57 11.42
N ARG A 137 -4.91 -9.32 12.53
CA ARG A 137 -3.71 -9.82 13.23
C ARG A 137 -2.86 -10.79 12.41
N SER A 138 -3.45 -11.44 11.40
CA SER A 138 -2.76 -12.42 10.57
C SER A 138 -1.88 -11.79 9.47
N PHE A 139 -1.94 -10.46 9.30
CA PHE A 139 -1.13 -9.70 8.33
C PHE A 139 -0.16 -8.74 9.03
N ASP A 140 0.90 -8.35 8.32
CA ASP A 140 1.92 -7.42 8.83
C ASP A 140 1.54 -5.95 8.64
N ILE A 141 0.78 -5.66 7.57
CA ILE A 141 0.42 -4.29 7.17
C ILE A 141 -1.06 -4.25 6.81
N LEU A 142 -1.80 -3.30 7.38
CA LEU A 142 -3.18 -3.02 7.02
C LEU A 142 -3.28 -1.74 6.19
N SER A 143 -3.87 -1.87 5.01
CA SER A 143 -4.11 -0.75 4.10
C SER A 143 -5.56 -0.67 3.62
N VAL A 144 -6.04 0.54 3.39
CA VAL A 144 -7.39 0.80 2.90
C VAL A 144 -7.36 1.74 1.69
N GLU A 145 -8.08 1.37 0.64
CA GLU A 145 -8.45 2.22 -0.49
C GLU A 145 -9.88 2.75 -0.27
N PRO A 146 -10.06 4.03 0.09
CA PRO A 146 -11.37 4.63 0.24
C PRO A 146 -11.99 4.90 -1.13
N LYS A 147 -13.25 4.52 -1.34
CA LYS A 147 -14.05 4.90 -2.52
C LYS A 147 -15.10 5.97 -2.24
N SER A 148 -15.22 6.45 -1.00
CA SER A 148 -16.13 7.55 -0.64
C SER A 148 -15.51 8.49 0.41
N GLU A 149 -15.99 9.74 0.44
CA GLU A 149 -15.53 10.76 1.40
C GLU A 149 -15.80 10.35 2.86
N LYS A 150 -16.91 9.65 3.10
CA LYS A 150 -17.28 9.13 4.42
C LYS A 150 -16.28 8.10 4.91
N VAL A 151 -15.88 7.17 4.03
CA VAL A 151 -14.87 6.15 4.35
C VAL A 151 -13.52 6.80 4.58
N PHE A 152 -13.10 7.75 3.73
CA PHE A 152 -11.85 8.49 3.93
C PHE A 152 -11.81 9.19 5.29
N THR A 153 -12.92 9.84 5.66
CA THR A 153 -13.07 10.51 6.95
C THR A 153 -12.95 9.55 8.11
N GLN A 154 -13.63 8.40 8.03
CA GLN A 154 -13.57 7.34 9.03
C GLN A 154 -12.15 6.76 9.18
N CYS A 155 -11.42 6.57 8.07
CA CYS A 155 -10.04 6.11 8.08
C CYS A 155 -9.15 7.09 8.85
N CYS A 156 -9.31 8.38 8.56
CA CYS A 156 -8.54 9.45 9.19
C CYS A 156 -8.88 9.65 10.67
N GLN A 157 -10.12 9.37 11.12
CA GLN A 157 -10.57 9.63 12.50
C GLN A 157 -10.49 8.42 13.44
N ASN A 158 -11.06 7.28 13.03
CA ASN A 158 -11.43 6.21 13.96
C ASN A 158 -10.77 4.87 13.63
N LEU A 159 -10.42 4.63 12.36
CA LEU A 159 -9.94 3.34 11.91
C LEU A 159 -8.48 3.12 12.30
N GLU A 160 -8.13 1.91 12.74
CA GLU A 160 -6.75 1.51 13.06
C GLU A 160 -6.07 0.97 11.79
N VAL A 161 -5.63 1.86 10.89
CA VAL A 161 -4.97 1.49 9.63
C VAL A 161 -3.56 2.04 9.56
N ASP A 162 -2.66 1.33 8.91
CA ASP A 162 -1.28 1.78 8.73
C ASP A 162 -1.14 2.68 7.48
N ILE A 163 -1.83 2.31 6.40
CA ILE A 163 -1.70 2.97 5.09
C ILE A 163 -3.08 3.28 4.49
N ILE A 164 -3.28 4.53 4.06
CA ILE A 164 -4.39 4.92 3.20
C ILE A 164 -3.87 5.00 1.76
N THR A 165 -4.37 4.12 0.89
CA THR A 165 -4.03 4.10 -0.53
C THR A 165 -4.99 5.01 -1.30
N ILE A 166 -4.42 5.96 -2.03
CA ILE A 166 -5.12 6.85 -2.94
C ILE A 166 -4.91 6.29 -4.34
N ASN A 167 -5.99 5.78 -4.93
CA ASN A 167 -5.97 5.26 -6.29
C ASN A 167 -6.20 6.40 -7.29
N CYS A 168 -5.24 6.61 -8.19
CA CYS A 168 -5.25 7.65 -9.22
C CYS A 168 -5.61 7.10 -10.62
N GLU A 169 -6.18 5.89 -10.71
CA GLU A 169 -6.71 5.32 -11.95
C GLU A 169 -7.80 6.22 -12.56
N ASP A 170 -8.68 6.75 -11.71
CA ASP A 170 -9.79 7.62 -12.08
C ASP A 170 -9.79 8.91 -11.26
N ARG A 171 -10.65 9.85 -11.66
CA ARG A 171 -10.96 11.02 -10.83
C ARG A 171 -11.44 10.57 -9.45
N LEU A 172 -10.73 11.02 -8.40
CA LEU A 172 -11.09 10.69 -7.02
C LEU A 172 -12.56 11.08 -6.73
N PRO A 173 -13.36 10.16 -6.16
CA PRO A 173 -14.77 10.40 -5.88
C PRO A 173 -15.01 11.31 -4.66
N TYR A 174 -13.94 11.80 -4.02
CA TYR A 174 -13.96 12.67 -2.86
C TYR A 174 -12.82 13.68 -2.92
N ARG A 175 -12.93 14.76 -2.14
CA ARG A 175 -11.86 15.72 -1.96
C ARG A 175 -10.99 15.33 -0.77
N LEU A 176 -9.67 15.43 -0.94
CA LEU A 176 -8.72 15.27 0.14
C LEU A 176 -8.73 16.56 0.99
N SER A 177 -9.44 16.53 2.12
CA SER A 177 -9.43 17.65 3.05
C SER A 177 -8.09 17.73 3.78
N ARG A 178 -7.46 18.91 3.74
CA ARG A 178 -6.17 19.17 4.41
C ARG A 178 -6.25 18.90 5.92
N SER A 179 -7.38 19.19 6.56
CA SER A 179 -7.58 18.90 7.99
C SER A 179 -7.56 17.41 8.27
N MET A 180 -8.19 16.61 7.41
CA MET A 180 -8.28 15.16 7.56
C MET A 180 -6.94 14.47 7.28
N VAL A 181 -6.21 14.93 6.26
CA VAL A 181 -4.84 14.46 5.98
C VAL A 181 -3.93 14.76 7.17
N LYS A 182 -4.00 15.98 7.72
CA LYS A 182 -3.20 16.35 8.91
C LYS A 182 -3.55 15.46 10.11
N LEU A 183 -4.83 15.21 10.35
CA LEU A 183 -5.29 14.33 11.44
C LEU A 183 -4.76 12.90 11.27
N ALA A 184 -4.79 12.35 10.05
CA ALA A 184 -4.26 11.02 9.77
C ALA A 184 -2.75 10.94 10.02
N ILE A 185 -2.00 11.97 9.61
CA ILE A 185 -0.54 12.07 9.87
C ILE A 185 -0.26 12.15 11.37
N GLU A 186 -1.02 12.94 12.14
CA GLU A 186 -0.90 13.04 13.60
C GLU A 186 -1.17 11.70 14.30
N ARG A 187 -2.03 10.86 13.72
CA ARG A 187 -2.29 9.48 14.18
C ARG A 187 -1.24 8.47 13.73
N GLY A 188 -0.26 8.87 12.92
CA GLY A 188 0.80 8.00 12.42
C GLY A 188 0.43 7.19 11.18
N ILE A 189 -0.66 7.56 10.48
CA ILE A 189 -1.12 6.87 9.27
C ILE A 189 -0.32 7.41 8.06
N SER A 190 0.17 6.49 7.23
CA SER A 190 0.88 6.82 6.00
C SER A 190 -0.06 6.90 4.80
N PHE A 191 0.27 7.74 3.82
CA PHE A 191 -0.45 7.80 2.56
C PHE A 191 0.38 7.17 1.45
N GLU A 192 -0.28 6.37 0.63
CA GLU A 192 0.31 5.76 -0.56
C GLU A 192 -0.45 6.23 -1.80
N LEU A 193 0.28 6.50 -2.88
CA LEU A 193 -0.28 6.81 -4.19
C LEU A 193 -0.06 5.61 -5.10
N CYS A 194 -1.14 5.09 -5.71
CA CYS A 194 -0.99 4.05 -6.73
C CYS A 194 -0.60 4.71 -8.07
N PHE A 195 0.62 4.45 -8.52
CA PHE A 195 1.16 4.98 -9.78
C PHE A 195 1.06 4.00 -10.96
N ARG A 196 0.57 2.78 -10.72
CA ARG A 196 0.57 1.70 -11.71
C ARG A 196 -0.17 2.11 -12.99
N GLU A 197 -1.38 2.62 -12.84
CA GLU A 197 -2.27 2.94 -13.96
C GLU A 197 -1.74 4.14 -14.78
N PRO A 198 -1.34 5.27 -14.17
CA PRO A 198 -0.72 6.40 -14.89
C PRO A 198 0.55 6.06 -15.68
N LEU A 199 1.32 5.08 -15.21
CA LEU A 199 2.53 4.62 -15.92
C LEU A 199 2.15 3.82 -17.16
N THR A 200 1.12 2.97 -17.07
CA THR A 200 0.70 2.08 -18.16
C THR A 200 -0.18 2.75 -19.21
N ASP A 201 -1.10 3.63 -18.80
CA ASP A 201 -2.04 4.27 -19.71
C ASP A 201 -1.87 5.79 -19.69
N SER A 202 -1.79 6.36 -20.89
CA SER A 202 -1.68 7.80 -21.08
C SER A 202 -2.95 8.55 -20.67
N SER A 203 -4.12 7.90 -20.69
CA SER A 203 -5.40 8.55 -20.36
C SER A 203 -5.51 8.87 -18.86
N THR A 204 -5.02 7.97 -18.01
CA THR A 204 -5.06 8.07 -16.54
C THR A 204 -4.03 9.05 -15.98
N ARG A 205 -3.00 9.43 -16.76
CA ARG A 205 -2.00 10.45 -16.37
C ARG A 205 -2.63 11.79 -16.01
N ARG A 206 -3.78 12.13 -16.61
CA ARG A 206 -4.49 13.38 -16.30
C ARG A 206 -5.10 13.39 -14.90
N PHE A 207 -5.37 12.22 -14.33
CA PHE A 207 -5.89 12.10 -12.96
C PHE A 207 -4.76 12.05 -11.93
N PHE A 208 -3.59 11.57 -12.32
CA PHE A 208 -2.38 11.61 -11.50
C PHE A 208 -1.72 12.99 -11.47
N CYS A 209 -1.53 13.59 -12.64
CA CYS A 209 -1.14 14.99 -12.77
C CYS A 209 -2.34 15.82 -12.37
N ILE A 210 -2.51 16.06 -11.07
CA ILE A 210 -3.32 17.17 -10.59
C ILE A 210 -2.83 18.38 -11.39
N GLU A 211 -3.68 18.93 -12.25
CA GLU A 211 -3.43 20.24 -12.83
C GLU A 211 -3.27 21.21 -11.65
N TRP A 212 -2.03 21.39 -11.20
CA TRP A 212 -1.62 22.54 -10.41
C TRP A 212 -1.98 23.71 -11.30
N GLY A 213 -3.08 24.38 -10.94
CA GLY A 213 -3.79 25.32 -11.80
C GLY A 213 -2.85 26.04 -12.75
N GLY A 214 -2.93 25.67 -14.03
CA GLY A 214 -2.36 26.52 -15.06
C GLY A 214 -2.95 27.92 -14.86
N PRO A 215 -2.15 28.99 -15.05
CA PRO A 215 -2.72 30.34 -15.03
C PRO A 215 -3.95 30.36 -15.93
N PRO A 216 -5.04 31.06 -15.54
CA PRO A 216 -6.23 31.14 -16.37
C PRO A 216 -5.78 31.50 -17.77
N ALA A 217 -6.24 30.72 -18.75
CA ALA A 217 -5.98 30.99 -20.15
C ALA A 217 -6.17 32.50 -20.37
N CYS A 218 -5.10 33.21 -20.74
CA CYS A 218 -5.24 34.57 -21.19
C CYS A 218 -6.20 34.51 -22.37
N ASP A 219 -7.34 35.15 -22.17
CA ASP A 219 -8.41 35.29 -23.14
C ASP A 219 -7.83 35.95 -24.39
N GLU A 220 -7.62 35.17 -25.46
CA GLU A 220 -7.33 35.72 -26.78
C GLU A 220 -8.66 36.01 -27.49
N ARG A 221 -9.30 37.11 -27.12
CA ARG A 221 -9.85 38.17 -28.00
C ARG A 221 -11.05 38.91 -27.40
#